data_AF-A0A0D7KHK6-F1
#
_entry.id   AF-A0A0D7KHK6-F1
#
_cell.length_a   1.000
_cell.length_b   1.000
_cell.length_c   1.000
_cell.angle_alpha   90.00
_cell.angle_beta   90.00
_cell.angle_gamma   90.00
#
_symmetry.space_group_name_H-M   'P 1'
#
loop_
_entity.id
_entity.type
_entity.pdbx_description
1 polymer ?
#
loop_
_entity_poly.entity_id
_entity_poly.type
_entity_poly.pdbx_seq_one_letter_code
_entity_poly.pdbx_strand_id
1 'polypeptide(L)'
;MSIIQADAQGNNAGEIHNVYGKGIWNWKAHYTRFVVQPNVASIRIRFAVGGEVGAYLDMDQVRLRLLNTQGNLNLVHYEYNQSNEVKRIIYPNGKIVEIEYDANGNQVQRKIVKE
;
A
#
# COMPACT_ATOMS: atom_id res chain seq x y z
N MET A 1 12.83 7.44 -9.85
CA MET A 1 12.09 6.59 -8.89
C MET A 1 12.02 5.17 -9.42
N SER A 2 12.25 4.18 -8.58
CA SER A 2 12.09 2.76 -8.92
C SER A 2 11.15 2.07 -7.95
N ILE A 3 10.29 1.20 -8.45
CA ILE A 3 9.43 0.31 -7.65
C ILE A 3 9.92 -1.09 -7.91
N ILE A 4 10.38 -1.76 -6.87
CA ILE A 4 11.02 -3.06 -6.93
C ILE A 4 10.16 -4.03 -6.13
N GLN A 5 9.72 -5.10 -6.75
CA GLN A 5 8.98 -6.19 -6.13
C GLN A 5 9.97 -7.32 -5.83
N ALA A 6 9.94 -7.86 -4.61
CA ALA A 6 10.83 -8.94 -4.21
C ALA A 6 10.04 -10.11 -3.58
N ASP A 7 10.52 -11.33 -3.83
CA ASP A 7 10.00 -12.55 -3.23
C ASP A 7 10.38 -12.67 -1.74
N ALA A 8 9.94 -13.75 -1.09
CA ALA A 8 10.20 -14.01 0.33
C ALA A 8 11.69 -14.22 0.65
N GLN A 9 12.50 -14.62 -0.33
CA GLN A 9 13.94 -14.79 -0.22
C GLN A 9 14.71 -13.49 -0.52
N GLY A 10 13.99 -12.43 -0.93
CA GLY A 10 14.55 -11.13 -1.28
C GLY A 10 15.03 -11.05 -2.73
N ASN A 11 14.79 -12.07 -3.57
CA ASN A 11 15.12 -12.00 -4.99
C ASN A 11 14.16 -11.06 -5.71
N ASN A 12 14.65 -10.45 -6.80
CA ASN A 12 13.83 -9.59 -7.62
C ASN A 12 12.73 -10.38 -8.34
N ALA A 13 11.47 -9.97 -8.16
CA ALA A 13 10.31 -10.48 -8.89
C ALA A 13 9.83 -9.52 -9.98
N GLY A 14 10.22 -8.24 -9.94
CA GLY A 14 9.98 -7.28 -11.02
C GLY A 14 10.31 -5.85 -10.63
N GLU A 15 10.58 -4.99 -11.61
CA GLU A 15 10.95 -3.59 -11.38
C GLU A 15 10.27 -2.64 -12.37
N ILE A 16 9.94 -1.44 -11.89
CA ILE A 16 9.48 -0.30 -12.71
C ILE A 16 10.42 0.86 -12.41
N HIS A 17 11.08 1.42 -13.43
CA HIS A 17 11.98 2.57 -13.28
C HIS A 17 11.43 3.79 -14.02
N ASN A 18 11.39 4.91 -13.32
CA ASN A 18 11.12 6.23 -13.87
C ASN A 18 12.40 7.06 -13.72
N VAL A 19 13.00 7.45 -14.85
CA VAL A 19 14.18 8.33 -14.90
C VAL A 19 13.71 9.73 -15.26
N TYR A 20 14.11 10.72 -14.47
CA TYR A 20 13.90 12.12 -14.80
C TYR A 20 15.16 12.65 -15.49
N GLY A 21 15.04 13.10 -16.73
CA GLY A 21 16.11 13.79 -17.45
C GLY A 21 15.83 15.29 -17.55
N LYS A 22 16.88 16.12 -17.43
CA LYS A 22 16.86 17.59 -17.58
C LYS A 22 15.79 18.29 -16.72
N GLY A 23 16.01 18.31 -15.40
CA GLY A 23 15.12 18.97 -14.45
C GLY A 23 15.24 20.49 -14.50
N ILE A 24 14.29 21.17 -15.16
CA ILE A 24 13.99 22.57 -14.87
C ILE A 24 13.10 22.56 -13.62
N TRP A 25 13.52 23.20 -12.52
CA TRP A 25 12.82 23.33 -11.23
C TRP A 25 11.31 23.57 -11.41
N ASN A 26 10.53 22.51 -11.50
CA ASN A 26 9.08 22.55 -11.63
C ASN A 26 8.53 21.37 -10.84
N TRP A 27 7.67 21.67 -9.88
CA TRP A 27 6.94 20.67 -9.14
C TRP A 27 6.08 19.84 -10.09
N LYS A 28 6.33 18.53 -10.14
CA LYS A 28 5.52 17.58 -10.90
C LYS A 28 5.05 16.48 -9.96
N ALA A 29 3.74 16.42 -9.73
CA ALA A 29 3.15 15.26 -9.09
C ALA A 29 3.38 14.03 -9.99
N HIS A 30 3.92 12.96 -9.41
CA HIS A 30 4.14 11.72 -10.13
C HIS A 30 3.34 10.59 -9.49
N TYR A 31 2.54 9.92 -10.31
CA TYR A 31 1.73 8.78 -9.88
C TYR A 31 2.15 7.56 -10.68
N THR A 32 2.39 6.44 -10.00
CA THR A 32 2.65 5.15 -10.64
C THR A 32 1.69 4.12 -10.06
N ARG A 33 0.94 3.46 -10.94
CA ARG A 33 0.08 2.32 -10.61
C ARG A 33 0.77 1.06 -11.12
N PHE A 34 0.75 0.01 -10.31
CA PHE A 34 1.30 -1.29 -10.68
C PHE A 34 0.48 -2.39 -10.00
N VAL A 35 0.52 -3.58 -10.60
CA VAL A 35 -0.07 -4.79 -10.04
C VAL A 35 1.04 -5.57 -9.35
N VAL A 36 0.77 -6.02 -8.13
CA VAL A 36 1.68 -6.86 -7.36
C VAL A 36 1.66 -8.27 -7.94
N GLN A 37 2.82 -8.84 -8.23
CA GLN A 37 2.91 -10.19 -8.76
C GLN A 37 2.62 -11.25 -7.67
N PRO A 38 2.10 -12.44 -8.03
CA PRO A 38 1.62 -13.42 -7.05
C PRO A 38 2.65 -13.92 -6.02
N ASN A 39 3.94 -13.95 -6.36
CA ASN A 39 5.02 -14.44 -5.51
C ASN A 39 5.71 -13.35 -4.66
N VAL A 40 5.19 -12.14 -4.67
CA VAL A 40 5.84 -10.98 -4.06
C VAL A 40 5.55 -10.93 -2.58
N ALA A 41 6.61 -10.90 -1.77
CA ALA A 41 6.53 -10.73 -0.33
C ALA A 41 6.77 -9.28 0.10
N SER A 42 7.48 -8.48 -0.70
CA SER A 42 7.78 -7.09 -0.35
C SER A 42 7.85 -6.15 -1.56
N ILE A 43 7.52 -4.88 -1.32
CA ILE A 43 7.62 -3.79 -2.29
C ILE A 43 8.61 -2.77 -1.73
N ARG A 44 9.67 -2.47 -2.51
CA ARG A 44 10.68 -1.47 -2.20
C ARG A 44 10.52 -0.28 -3.16
N ILE A 45 10.24 0.90 -2.61
CA ILE A 45 10.18 2.14 -3.38
C ILE A 45 11.52 2.87 -3.19
N ARG A 46 12.29 3.00 -4.27
CA ARG A 46 13.56 3.73 -4.30
C ARG A 46 13.35 5.09 -4.94
N PHE A 47 13.67 6.12 -4.17
CA PHE A 47 13.82 7.48 -4.66
C PHE A 47 15.30 7.71 -4.98
N ALA A 48 15.58 8.17 -6.19
CA ALA A 48 16.94 8.39 -6.66
C ALA A 48 16.95 9.60 -7.57
N VAL A 49 17.96 10.44 -7.38
CA VAL A 49 18.35 11.52 -8.31
C VAL A 49 19.64 11.12 -9.02
N GLY A 50 19.67 11.39 -10.32
CA GLY A 50 20.71 10.89 -11.21
C GLY A 50 21.72 11.96 -11.61
N GLY A 51 23.00 11.65 -11.38
CA GLY A 51 24.09 11.77 -12.35
C GLY A 51 24.69 13.14 -12.68
N GLU A 52 24.02 14.25 -12.32
CA GLU A 52 24.48 15.59 -12.69
C GLU A 52 24.92 16.39 -11.47
N VAL A 53 25.93 17.24 -11.64
CA VAL A 53 26.39 18.17 -10.60
C VAL A 53 25.25 19.13 -10.25
N GLY A 54 24.86 19.15 -8.98
CA GLY A 54 23.74 19.98 -8.50
C GLY A 54 22.36 19.34 -8.60
N ALA A 55 22.25 18.04 -8.95
CA ALA A 55 20.99 17.32 -8.85
C ALA A 55 20.57 17.17 -7.38
N TYR A 56 19.34 17.56 -7.08
CA TYR A 56 18.70 17.39 -5.76
C TYR A 56 17.32 16.77 -5.97
N LEU A 57 16.86 16.01 -4.97
CA LEU A 57 15.51 15.45 -4.94
C LEU A 57 14.73 16.20 -3.88
N ASP A 58 13.65 16.86 -4.28
CA ASP A 58 12.70 17.41 -3.32
C ASP A 58 11.44 16.53 -3.29
N MET A 59 10.99 16.18 -2.08
CA MET A 59 9.91 15.24 -1.84
C MET A 59 9.08 15.67 -0.63
N ASP A 60 7.89 16.21 -0.91
CA ASP A 60 6.98 16.65 0.14
C ASP A 60 6.07 15.53 0.66
N GLN A 61 5.40 14.82 -0.25
CA GLN A 61 4.38 13.83 0.12
C GLN A 61 4.55 12.52 -0.65
N VAL A 62 4.87 11.46 0.08
CA VAL A 62 4.84 10.09 -0.43
C VAL A 62 3.63 9.38 0.16
N ARG A 63 2.78 8.83 -0.70
CA ARG A 63 1.63 8.05 -0.26
C ARG A 63 1.50 6.78 -1.09
N LEU A 64 1.46 5.63 -0.41
CA LEU A 64 1.06 4.36 -1.00
C LEU A 64 -0.43 4.14 -0.77
N ARG A 65 -1.16 3.74 -1.81
CA ARG A 65 -2.57 3.35 -1.72
C ARG A 65 -2.78 2.04 -2.45
N LEU A 66 -3.49 1.12 -1.81
CA LEU A 66 -3.98 -0.09 -2.45
C LEU A 66 -5.21 0.26 -3.29
N LEU A 67 -5.32 -0.35 -4.46
CA LEU A 67 -6.45 -0.22 -5.36
C LEU A 67 -7.06 -1.61 -5.56
N ASN A 68 -8.37 -1.66 -5.79
CA ASN A 68 -9.02 -2.90 -6.22
C ASN A 68 -8.66 -3.24 -7.67
N THR A 69 -9.15 -4.37 -8.18
CA THR A 69 -8.89 -4.84 -9.56
C THR A 69 -9.38 -3.90 -10.66
N GLN A 70 -10.25 -2.94 -10.32
CA GLN A 70 -10.77 -1.91 -11.23
C GLN A 70 -10.01 -0.58 -11.11
N GLY A 71 -9.01 -0.48 -10.24
CA GLY A 71 -8.21 0.72 -10.03
C GLY A 71 -8.81 1.75 -9.06
N ASN A 72 -9.77 1.36 -8.23
CA ASN A 72 -10.49 2.23 -7.30
C ASN A 72 -10.11 1.97 -5.84
N LEU A 73 -10.33 2.97 -4.97
CA LEU A 73 -10.03 2.91 -3.53
C LEU A 73 -11.10 2.19 -2.68
N ASN A 74 -12.05 1.51 -3.33
CA ASN A 74 -13.16 0.84 -2.66
C ASN A 74 -12.74 -0.52 -2.10
N LEU A 75 -11.90 -0.50 -1.06
CA LEU A 75 -11.43 -1.69 -0.35
C LEU A 75 -12.08 -1.79 1.02
N VAL A 76 -12.52 -2.99 1.37
CA VAL A 76 -12.89 -3.33 2.76
C VAL A 76 -11.62 -3.71 3.50
N HIS A 77 -11.31 -3.00 4.58
CA HIS A 77 -10.15 -3.29 5.42
C HIS A 77 -10.57 -4.17 6.60
N TYR A 78 -9.78 -5.20 6.87
CA TYR A 78 -9.98 -6.14 7.96
C TYR A 78 -8.82 -6.00 8.95
N GLU A 79 -9.15 -5.80 10.22
CA GLU A 79 -8.18 -5.86 11.31
C GLU A 79 -8.42 -7.16 12.09
N TYR A 80 -7.33 -7.85 12.43
CA TYR A 80 -7.36 -9.16 13.07
C TYR A 80 -6.89 -9.05 14.52
N ASN A 81 -7.45 -9.89 15.40
CA ASN A 81 -6.95 -10.04 16.76
C ASN A 81 -5.69 -10.95 16.80
N GLN A 82 -5.14 -11.19 18.00
CA GLN A 82 -3.95 -12.03 18.18
C GLN A 82 -4.17 -13.50 17.80
N SER A 83 -5.42 -13.96 17.82
CA SER A 83 -5.84 -15.31 17.38
C SER A 83 -6.09 -15.39 15.87
N ASN A 84 -5.78 -14.32 15.11
CA ASN A 84 -6.01 -14.20 13.67
C ASN A 84 -7.50 -14.24 13.26
N GLU A 85 -8.40 -13.83 14.14
CA GLU A 85 -9.84 -13.69 13.88
C GLU A 85 -10.16 -12.23 13.53
N VAL A 86 -11.16 -12.01 12.66
CA VAL A 86 -11.55 -10.66 12.23
C VAL A 86 -12.16 -9.88 13.39
N LYS A 87 -11.43 -8.92 13.95
CA LYS A 87 -11.91 -8.05 15.03
C LYS A 87 -12.69 -6.85 14.49
N ARG A 88 -12.31 -6.34 13.32
CA ARG A 88 -12.88 -5.11 12.76
C ARG A 88 -12.98 -5.17 11.24
N ILE A 89 -14.10 -4.69 10.71
CA ILE A 89 -14.36 -4.51 9.29
C ILE A 89 -14.60 -3.03 9.04
N ILE A 90 -13.77 -2.40 8.22
CA ILE A 90 -13.85 -0.98 7.86
C ILE A 90 -14.21 -0.91 6.37
N TYR A 91 -15.39 -0.38 6.09
CA TYR A 91 -15.93 -0.25 4.74
C TYR A 91 -15.45 1.06 4.07
N PRO A 92 -15.44 1.12 2.72
CA PRO A 92 -15.01 2.32 1.99
C PRO A 92 -15.79 3.60 2.33
N ASN A 93 -17.06 3.47 2.72
CA ASN A 93 -17.91 4.59 3.12
C ASN A 93 -17.60 5.10 4.54
N GLY A 94 -16.65 4.49 5.25
CA GLY A 94 -16.29 4.86 6.62
C GLY A 94 -17.08 4.11 7.69
N LYS A 95 -18.05 3.26 7.32
CA LYS A 95 -18.76 2.38 8.24
C LYS A 95 -17.79 1.39 8.87
N ILE A 96 -17.93 1.15 10.16
CA ILE A 96 -17.08 0.25 10.93
C ILE A 96 -17.93 -0.76 11.69
N VAL A 97 -17.61 -2.04 11.54
CA VAL A 97 -18.21 -3.14 12.28
C VAL A 97 -17.14 -3.80 13.14
N GLU A 98 -17.41 -4.01 14.40
CA GLU A 98 -16.58 -4.78 15.32
C GLU A 98 -17.22 -6.13 15.64
N ILE A 99 -16.36 -7.13 15.83
CA ILE A 99 -16.73 -8.51 16.12
C ILE A 99 -15.97 -8.97 17.36
N GLU A 100 -16.67 -9.60 18.29
CA GLU A 100 -16.10 -10.18 19.51
C GLU A 100 -16.32 -11.69 19.51
N TYR A 101 -15.30 -12.40 20.01
CA TYR A 101 -15.26 -13.86 20.07
C TYR A 101 -15.05 -14.32 21.52
N ASP A 102 -15.60 -15.48 21.86
CA ASP A 102 -15.25 -16.19 23.09
C ASP A 102 -13.89 -16.89 22.97
N ALA A 103 -13.42 -17.51 24.06
CA ALA A 103 -12.13 -18.22 24.09
C ALA A 103 -12.07 -19.45 23.16
N ASN A 104 -13.21 -19.95 22.68
CA ASN A 104 -13.30 -21.07 21.75
C ASN A 104 -13.38 -20.61 20.29
N GLY A 105 -13.33 -19.29 20.04
CA GLY A 105 -13.45 -18.70 18.71
C GLY A 105 -14.87 -18.60 18.18
N ASN A 106 -15.89 -18.74 19.04
CA ASN A 106 -17.27 -18.50 18.63
C ASN A 106 -17.56 -16.99 18.68
N GLN A 107 -18.17 -16.48 17.62
CA GLN A 107 -18.62 -15.09 17.61
C GLN A 107 -19.73 -14.89 18.63
N VAL A 108 -19.51 -14.00 19.60
CA VAL A 108 -20.48 -13.65 20.65
C VAL A 108 -21.14 -12.30 20.40
N GLN A 109 -20.51 -11.41 19.64
CA GLN A 109 -21.08 -10.11 19.32
C GLN A 109 -20.65 -9.61 17.93
N ARG A 110 -21.56 -8.89 17.27
CA ARG A 110 -21.27 -8.06 16.10
C ARG A 110 -22.00 -6.73 16.22
N LYS A 111 -21.26 -5.62 16.19
CA LYS A 111 -21.82 -4.27 16.36
C LYS A 111 -21.29 -3.31 15.32
N ILE A 112 -22.15 -2.41 14.84
CA ILE A 112 -21.72 -1.26 14.04
C ILE A 112 -21.29 -0.18 15.04
N VAL A 113 -20.02 0.23 14.97
CA VAL A 113 -19.46 1.25 15.87
C VAL A 113 -19.32 2.61 15.21
N LYS A 114 -19.50 2.67 13.88
CA LYS A 114 -19.56 3.88 13.09
C LYS A 114 -20.40 3.62 11.83
N GLU A 115 -21.32 4.54 11.52
CA GLU A 115 -22.05 4.60 10.24
C GLU A 115 -21.35 5.55 9.25
#